data_AF-A0A6B3GR38-F1
#
_entry.id   AF-A0A6B3GR38-F1
#
_cell.length_a   1.000
_cell.length_b   1.000
_cell.length_c   1.000
_cell.angle_alpha   90.00
_cell.angle_beta   90.00
_cell.angle_gamma   90.00
#
_symmetry.space_group_name_H-M   'P 1'
#
loop_
_entity.id
_entity.type
_entity.pdbx_description
1 polymer ?
#
loop_
_entity_poly.entity_id
_entity_poly.type
_entity_poly.pdbx_seq_one_letter_code
_entity_poly.pdbx_strand_id
1 'polypeptide(L)'
;AEGVTDTATAFARGRATTLLLAADREHDPRLHASATDPRALATQAAALDGDPTAFAGQAGPLLLRSAVAAGAEFSEILRPHQVPDGTGALLR
;
A
#
# COMPACT_ATOMS: atom_id res chain seq x y z
N ALA A 1 3.73 -7.12 8.41
CA ALA A 1 2.34 -6.73 8.15
C ALA A 1 1.88 -7.49 6.91
N GLU A 2 0.65 -8.00 6.89
CA GLU A 2 0.14 -8.87 5.81
C GLU A 2 -1.26 -8.42 5.41
N GLY A 3 -1.58 -8.46 4.12
CA GLY A 3 -2.83 -7.91 3.60
C GLY A 3 -2.78 -6.41 3.33
N VAL A 4 -3.69 -5.93 2.50
CA VAL A 4 -3.63 -4.55 1.99
C VAL A 4 -3.81 -3.52 3.10
N THR A 5 -4.74 -3.77 4.02
CA THR A 5 -5.03 -2.86 5.14
C THR A 5 -3.83 -2.65 6.05
N ASP A 6 -3.19 -3.73 6.49
CA ASP A 6 -2.05 -3.64 7.41
C ASP A 6 -0.82 -3.07 6.70
N THR A 7 -0.61 -3.44 5.44
CA THR A 7 0.48 -2.92 4.61
C THR A 7 0.32 -1.41 4.38
N ALA A 8 -0.87 -0.95 3.98
CA ALA A 8 -1.15 0.47 3.81
C ALA A 8 -0.98 1.25 5.12
N THR A 9 -1.45 0.70 6.25
CA THR A 9 -1.27 1.31 7.57
C THR A 9 0.20 1.41 7.97
N ALA A 10 1.02 0.40 7.65
CA ALA A 10 2.45 0.42 7.91
C ALA A 10 3.18 1.53 7.13
N PHE A 11 2.81 1.72 5.86
CA PHE A 11 3.33 2.82 5.03
C PHE A 11 2.85 4.19 5.54
N ALA A 12 1.56 4.35 5.82
CA ALA A 12 1.00 5.59 6.33
C ALA A 12 1.64 6.03 7.67
N ARG A 13 2.07 5.07 8.50
CA ARG A 13 2.77 5.33 9.77
C ARG A 13 4.29 5.44 9.65
N GLY A 14 4.85 5.34 8.44
CA GLY A 14 6.30 5.37 8.21
C GLY A 14 7.06 4.21 8.86
N ARG A 15 6.40 3.06 9.07
CA ARG A 15 6.99 1.89 9.74
C ARG A 15 7.49 0.82 8.78
N ALA A 16 7.10 0.87 7.51
CA ALA A 16 7.52 -0.10 6.50
C ALA A 16 8.92 0.22 5.95
N THR A 17 9.78 -0.79 5.87
CA THR A 17 11.12 -0.71 5.27
C THR A 17 11.19 -1.38 3.90
N THR A 18 10.33 -2.37 3.66
CA THR A 18 10.24 -3.11 2.41
C THR A 18 8.79 -3.41 2.09
N LEU A 19 8.38 -3.13 0.85
CA LEU A 19 7.11 -3.58 0.28
C LEU A 19 7.28 -4.98 -0.32
N LEU A 20 6.35 -5.88 0.02
CA LEU A 20 6.23 -7.21 -0.59
C LEU A 20 4.95 -7.25 -1.42
N LEU A 21 5.03 -7.53 -2.72
CA LEU A 21 3.85 -7.69 -3.60
C LEU A 21 3.92 -8.97 -4.43
N ALA A 22 2.79 -9.63 -4.58
CA ALA A 22 2.59 -10.67 -5.60
C ALA A 22 2.60 -10.07 -7.02
N ALA A 23 3.02 -10.84 -8.01
CA ALA A 23 2.94 -10.43 -9.42
C ALA A 23 1.50 -10.43 -9.96
N ASP A 24 0.65 -11.38 -9.53
CA ASP A 24 -0.77 -11.38 -9.89
C ASP A 24 -1.54 -10.36 -9.04
N ARG A 25 -2.17 -9.41 -9.74
CA ARG A 25 -2.89 -8.25 -9.18
C ARG A 25 -4.26 -8.05 -9.84
N GLU A 26 -4.81 -9.04 -10.53
CA GLU A 26 -6.09 -8.87 -11.27
C GLU A 26 -7.25 -8.49 -10.33
N HIS A 27 -7.17 -8.95 -9.07
CA HIS A 27 -8.22 -8.80 -8.07
C HIS A 27 -7.85 -7.81 -6.95
N ASP A 28 -7.04 -6.80 -7.26
CA ASP A 28 -6.60 -5.84 -6.26
C ASP A 28 -7.76 -5.09 -5.61
N PRO A 29 -7.84 -5.07 -4.26
CA PRO A 29 -8.76 -4.19 -3.59
C PRO A 29 -8.36 -2.74 -3.85
N ARG A 30 -9.30 -1.83 -3.60
CA ARG A 30 -9.06 -0.40 -3.79
C ARG A 30 -8.53 0.24 -2.51
N LEU A 31 -7.62 1.19 -2.68
CA LEU A 31 -7.19 2.14 -1.66
C LEU A 31 -7.56 3.56 -2.08
N HIS A 32 -7.59 4.45 -1.11
CA HIS A 32 -7.63 5.89 -1.29
C HIS A 32 -6.23 6.48 -1.09
N ALA A 33 -5.87 7.45 -1.91
CA ALA A 33 -4.58 8.13 -1.85
C ALA A 33 -4.74 9.62 -2.09
N SER A 34 -3.76 10.41 -1.62
CA SER A 34 -3.64 11.83 -1.93
C SER A 34 -2.94 12.05 -3.27
N ALA A 35 -3.38 13.04 -4.05
CA ALA A 35 -2.66 13.45 -5.25
C ALA A 35 -1.39 14.24 -4.92
N THR A 36 -1.39 14.97 -3.80
CA THR A 36 -0.31 15.89 -3.39
C THR A 36 0.67 15.27 -2.40
N ASP A 37 0.23 14.34 -1.55
CA ASP A 37 1.10 13.51 -0.71
C ASP A 37 1.19 12.07 -1.26
N PRO A 38 2.29 11.69 -1.94
CA PRO A 38 2.41 10.35 -2.50
C PRO A 38 2.55 9.22 -1.46
N ARG A 39 2.78 9.54 -0.18
CA ARG A 39 2.86 8.55 0.90
C ARG A 39 1.51 8.26 1.53
N ALA A 40 0.57 9.21 1.46
CA ALA A 40 -0.73 9.11 2.08
C ALA A 40 -1.59 8.03 1.41
N LEU A 41 -1.92 6.99 2.19
CA LEU A 41 -2.75 5.85 1.80
C LEU A 41 -3.75 5.53 2.90
N ALA A 42 -4.96 5.17 2.49
CA ALA A 42 -6.01 4.75 3.41
C ALA A 42 -6.96 3.74 2.76
N THR A 43 -7.58 2.89 3.58
CA THR A 43 -8.67 2.00 3.13
C THR A 43 -10.00 2.74 2.96
N GLN A 44 -10.14 3.92 3.57
CA GLN A 44 -11.31 4.79 3.46
C GLN A 44 -10.87 6.24 3.25
N ALA A 45 -11.53 6.96 2.35
CA ALA A 45 -11.20 8.36 2.06
C ALA A 45 -11.21 9.28 3.30
N ALA A 46 -12.13 9.01 4.24
CA ALA A 46 -12.26 9.80 5.47
C ALA A 46 -11.01 9.77 6.36
N ALA A 47 -10.15 8.76 6.23
CA ALA A 47 -8.90 8.66 6.97
C ALA A 47 -7.75 9.47 6.33
N LEU A 48 -8.01 10.20 5.24
CA LEU A 48 -7.09 11.18 4.65
C LEU A 48 -7.44 12.61 5.11
N ASP A 49 -8.11 12.77 6.25
CA ASP A 49 -8.41 14.05 6.91
C ASP A 49 -9.04 15.12 6.00
N GLY A 50 -9.92 14.69 5.08
CA GLY A 50 -10.65 15.59 4.19
C GLY A 50 -9.82 16.16 3.04
N ASP A 51 -8.71 15.51 2.67
CA ASP A 51 -7.90 15.88 1.51
C ASP A 51 -8.79 16.04 0.25
N PRO A 52 -8.93 17.26 -0.31
CA PRO A 52 -9.77 17.52 -1.48
C PRO A 52 -9.22 16.89 -2.76
N THR A 53 -7.99 16.40 -2.72
CA THR A 53 -7.31 15.73 -3.83
C THR A 53 -7.34 14.21 -3.72
N ALA A 54 -8.06 13.67 -2.72
CA ALA A 54 -8.18 12.24 -2.52
C ALA A 54 -8.80 11.54 -3.73
N PHE A 55 -8.20 10.44 -4.15
CA PHE A 55 -8.69 9.59 -5.24
C PHE A 55 -8.56 8.12 -4.87
N ALA A 56 -9.31 7.26 -5.57
CA ALA A 56 -9.30 5.81 -5.32
C ALA A 56 -8.66 5.05 -6.49
N GLY A 57 -7.79 4.10 -6.19
CA GLY A 57 -7.10 3.25 -7.17
C GLY A 57 -6.84 1.84 -6.65
N GLN A 58 -6.27 0.98 -7.49
CA GLN A 58 -5.86 -0.37 -7.08
C GLN A 58 -4.73 -0.32 -6.05
N ALA A 59 -4.78 -1.21 -5.06
CA ALA A 59 -3.84 -1.21 -3.94
C ALA A 59 -2.38 -1.37 -4.37
N GLY A 60 -2.06 -2.32 -5.25
CA GLY A 60 -0.68 -2.61 -5.67
C GLY A 60 0.08 -1.38 -6.19
N PRO A 61 -0.41 -0.69 -7.25
CA PRO A 61 0.23 0.52 -7.76
C PRO A 61 0.33 1.65 -6.72
N LEU A 62 -0.68 1.82 -5.88
CA LEU A 62 -0.68 2.87 -4.85
C LEU A 62 0.32 2.56 -3.72
N LEU A 63 0.42 1.30 -3.29
CA LEU A 63 1.44 0.83 -2.35
C LEU A 63 2.84 1.00 -2.93
N LEU A 64 3.05 0.65 -4.19
CA LEU A 64 4.34 0.84 -4.87
C LEU A 64 4.72 2.33 -4.97
N ARG A 65 3.77 3.21 -5.33
CA ARG A 65 3.97 4.67 -5.31
C ARG A 65 4.41 5.16 -3.92
N SER A 66 3.73 4.72 -2.87
CA SER A 66 4.06 5.12 -1.49
C SER A 66 5.41 4.58 -1.05
N ALA A 67 5.74 3.32 -1.39
CA ALA A 67 7.04 2.72 -1.10
C ALA A 67 8.19 3.47 -1.75
N VAL A 68 8.08 3.81 -3.04
CA VAL A 68 9.07 4.63 -3.75
C VAL A 68 9.21 6.00 -3.09
N ALA A 69 8.10 6.66 -2.75
CA ALA A 69 8.12 7.96 -2.09
C ALA A 69 8.72 7.90 -0.66
N ALA A 70 8.60 6.77 0.03
CA ALA A 70 9.16 6.54 1.36
C ALA A 70 10.64 6.08 1.32
N GLY A 71 11.18 5.77 0.14
CA GLY A 71 12.51 5.16 0.01
C GLY A 71 12.57 3.73 0.55
N ALA A 72 11.44 3.02 0.55
CA ALA A 72 11.37 1.63 0.94
C ALA A 72 11.88 0.71 -0.19
N GLU A 73 12.42 -0.43 0.20
CA GLU A 73 12.78 -1.49 -0.74
C GLU A 73 11.54 -2.20 -1.30
N PHE A 74 11.73 -2.99 -2.35
CA PHE A 74 10.67 -3.79 -2.97
C PHE A 74 11.15 -5.23 -3.20
N SER A 75 10.29 -6.20 -2.92
CA SER A 75 10.50 -7.60 -3.30
C SER A 75 9.20 -8.26 -3.73
N GLU A 76 9.30 -9.19 -4.67
CA GLU A 76 8.17 -10.00 -5.11
C GLU A 76 7.83 -11.11 -4.09
N ILE A 77 6.54 -11.42 -3.96
CA ILE A 77 6.03 -12.59 -3.25
C ILE A 77 5.87 -13.74 -4.26
N LEU A 78 6.76 -14.74 -4.17
CA LEU A 78 6.76 -15.89 -5.09
C LEU A 78 5.67 -16.93 -4.81
N ARG A 79 5.04 -16.88 -3.62
CA ARG A 79 3.94 -17.79 -3.22
C ARG A 79 2.70 -16.99 -2.79
N PRO A 80 2.00 -16.35 -3.73
CA PRO A 80 0.95 -15.37 -3.43
C PRO A 80 -0.24 -15.95 -2.64
N HIS A 81 -0.59 -17.21 -2.84
CA HIS A 81 -1.69 -17.89 -2.13
C HIS A 81 -1.47 -18.03 -0.61
N GLN A 82 -0.27 -17.75 -0.11
CA GLN A 82 0.05 -17.79 1.32
C GLN A 82 -0.05 -16.42 1.99
N VAL A 83 -0.29 -15.35 1.23
CA VAL A 83 -0.30 -13.98 1.73
C VAL A 83 -1.66 -13.33 1.40
N PRO A 84 -2.41 -12.85 2.40
CA PRO A 84 -3.65 -12.12 2.17
C PRO A 84 -3.46 -10.98 1.17
N ASP A 85 -4.40 -10.88 0.22
CA ASP A 85 -4.42 -9.89 -0.87
C ASP A 85 -3.15 -9.83 -1.76
N GLY A 86 -2.21 -10.77 -1.59
CA GLY A 86 -0.90 -10.75 -2.25
C GLY A 86 -0.03 -9.56 -1.83
N THR A 87 -0.19 -9.04 -0.61
CA THR A 87 0.57 -7.87 -0.14
C THR A 87 1.13 -8.06 1.27
N GLY A 88 2.30 -7.48 1.52
CA GLY A 88 2.89 -7.43 2.85
C GLY A 88 3.92 -6.31 2.98
N ALA A 89 4.37 -6.08 4.20
CA ALA A 89 5.49 -5.20 4.48
C ALA A 89 6.38 -5.75 5.59
N LEU A 90 7.69 -5.59 5.40
CA LEU A 90 8.67 -5.68 6.48
C LEU A 90 8.67 -4.35 7.24
N LEU A 91 8.77 -4.44 8.57
CA LEU A 91 8.68 -3.29 9.46
C LEU A 91 10.06 -2.98 10.06
N ARG A 92 10.27 -1.72 10.44
CA ARG A 92 11.37 -1.28 11.30
C ARG A 92 11.11 -1.62 12.77
#